data_AF-A0A4Y1ZVF8-F1
#
_entry.id   AF-A0A4Y1ZVF8-F1
#
_cell.length_a   1.000
_cell.length_b   1.000
_cell.length_c   1.000
_cell.angle_alpha   90.00
_cell.angle_beta   90.00
_cell.angle_gamma   90.00
#
_symmetry.space_group_name_H-M   'P 1'
#
loop_
_entity.id
_entity.type
_entity.pdbx_description
1 polymer ?
#
loop_
_entity_poly.entity_id
_entity_poly.type
_entity_poly.pdbx_seq_one_letter_code
_entity_poly.pdbx_strand_id
1 'polypeptide(L)'
;RKRSFDFGDNDESDFLLSTPKKSKKGTPKPKFNLDLSTDGAEAKEIPPYSINLGKGVVMEIKEFRSNYYVGLSKIGEGGNEVRNRFNMPLIQLDTLRKGCEAMLSYVKDCT
;
A
#
# COMPACT_ATOMS: atom_id res chain seq x y z
N ARG A 1 -18.69 37.38 -27.70
CA ARG A 1 -17.20 37.36 -27.62
C ARG A 1 -16.77 35.95 -27.22
N LYS A 2 -16.60 35.06 -28.20
CA LYS A 2 -16.16 33.66 -28.01
C LYS A 2 -14.64 33.64 -28.15
N ARG A 3 -13.95 32.99 -27.20
CA ARG A 3 -12.50 32.76 -27.27
C ARG A 3 -12.28 31.63 -28.28
N SER A 4 -11.51 31.88 -29.33
CA SER A 4 -10.98 30.85 -30.22
C SER A 4 -9.78 30.20 -29.53
N PHE A 5 -9.78 28.87 -29.45
CA PHE A 5 -8.57 28.10 -29.19
C PHE A 5 -7.98 27.75 -30.55
N ASP A 6 -6.78 28.25 -30.80
CA ASP A 6 -5.97 27.94 -31.98
C ASP A 6 -5.17 26.68 -31.63
N PHE A 7 -5.57 25.54 -32.20
CA PHE A 7 -4.77 24.32 -32.16
C PHE A 7 -3.86 24.37 -33.37
N GLY A 8 -2.62 24.84 -33.17
CA GLY A 8 -1.60 24.79 -34.20
C GLY A 8 -1.34 23.34 -34.61
N ASP A 9 -1.57 23.06 -35.88
CA ASP A 9 -1.22 21.83 -36.60
C ASP A 9 0.24 21.43 -36.37
N ASN A 10 0.47 20.36 -35.62
CA ASN A 10 1.46 19.31 -35.92
C ASN A 10 1.56 18.33 -34.74
N ASP A 11 1.01 17.13 -34.94
CA ASP A 11 1.55 15.83 -34.48
C ASP A 11 0.49 14.70 -34.43
N GLU A 12 -0.65 14.84 -35.11
CA GLU A 12 -1.64 13.74 -35.24
C GLU A 12 -1.46 12.84 -36.47
N SER A 13 -0.45 13.07 -37.33
CA SER A 13 -0.31 12.32 -38.59
C SER A 13 0.78 11.24 -38.61
N ASP A 14 1.57 11.04 -37.55
CA ASP A 14 2.61 9.98 -37.51
C ASP A 14 2.21 8.72 -36.71
N PHE A 15 0.98 8.66 -36.20
CA PHE A 15 0.49 7.50 -35.45
C PHE A 15 0.13 6.29 -36.34
N LEU A 16 -0.03 6.44 -37.66
CA LEU A 16 -0.46 5.34 -38.52
C LEU A 16 0.07 5.45 -39.94
N LEU A 17 1.34 5.09 -40.21
CA LEU A 17 1.81 4.62 -41.53
C LEU A 17 3.28 4.12 -41.50
N SER A 18 3.56 3.01 -40.82
CA SER A 18 4.79 2.25 -41.10
C SER A 18 4.50 1.13 -42.09
N THR A 19 4.76 1.39 -43.37
CA THR A 19 4.90 0.36 -44.40
C THR A 19 6.04 -0.62 -44.04
N PRO A 20 5.96 -1.91 -44.41
CA PRO A 20 6.94 -2.90 -43.97
C PRO A 20 8.28 -2.68 -44.68
N LYS A 21 9.23 -2.05 -44.00
CA LYS A 21 10.63 -1.98 -44.42
C LYS A 21 11.30 -3.34 -44.16
N LYS A 22 11.86 -3.92 -45.22
CA LYS A 22 12.66 -5.16 -45.21
C LYS A 22 13.66 -5.16 -44.06
N SER A 23 13.59 -6.18 -43.21
CA SER A 23 14.42 -6.34 -42.01
C SER A 23 15.89 -6.54 -42.38
N LYS A 24 16.75 -5.58 -42.01
CA LYS A 24 18.18 -5.83 -41.86
C LYS A 24 18.37 -6.65 -40.58
N LYS A 25 19.07 -7.79 -40.68
CA LYS A 25 19.42 -8.68 -39.56
C LYS A 25 20.10 -7.87 -38.45
N GLY A 26 19.36 -7.61 -37.37
CA GLY A 26 19.89 -6.98 -36.16
C GLY A 26 20.72 -7.98 -35.37
N THR A 27 21.90 -7.55 -34.93
CA THR A 27 22.71 -8.24 -33.92
C THR A 27 21.87 -8.51 -32.66
N PRO A 28 21.99 -9.68 -32.03
CA PRO A 28 21.17 -10.03 -30.86
C PRO A 28 21.49 -9.07 -29.70
N LYS A 29 20.50 -8.29 -29.28
CA LYS A 29 20.57 -7.53 -28.02
C LYS A 29 20.63 -8.53 -26.87
N PRO A 30 21.50 -8.33 -25.86
CA PRO A 30 21.52 -9.19 -24.68
C PRO A 30 20.15 -9.13 -24.00
N LYS A 31 19.54 -10.30 -23.79
CA LYS A 31 18.34 -10.43 -22.97
C LYS A 31 18.79 -10.24 -21.52
N PHE A 32 18.50 -9.08 -20.94
CA PHE A 32 18.61 -8.89 -19.52
C PHE A 32 17.53 -9.73 -18.85
N ASN A 33 17.90 -10.92 -18.36
CA ASN A 33 17.06 -11.67 -17.43
C ASN A 33 17.30 -11.06 -16.06
N LEU A 34 16.33 -10.27 -15.59
CA LEU A 34 16.27 -9.88 -14.19
C LEU A 34 15.77 -11.08 -13.39
N ASP A 35 16.71 -11.82 -12.82
CA ASP A 35 16.39 -12.94 -11.94
C ASP A 35 16.10 -12.42 -10.53
N LEU A 36 14.81 -12.41 -10.16
CA LEU A 36 14.33 -12.02 -8.84
C LEU A 36 14.28 -13.21 -7.86
N SER A 37 14.76 -14.39 -8.25
CA SER A 37 14.69 -15.61 -7.42
C SER A 37 15.69 -15.63 -6.27
N THR A 38 16.60 -14.66 -6.21
CA THR A 38 17.65 -14.57 -5.18
C THR A 38 17.44 -13.40 -4.23
N ASP A 39 16.20 -13.18 -3.77
CA ASP A 39 16.02 -12.44 -2.52
C ASP A 39 16.20 -13.43 -1.36
N GLY A 40 17.46 -13.71 -1.02
CA GLY A 40 17.87 -14.64 0.05
C GLY A 40 17.56 -14.15 1.47
N ALA A 41 16.61 -13.22 1.63
CA ALA A 41 16.05 -12.88 2.91
C ALA A 41 14.85 -13.81 3.12
N GLU A 42 15.03 -14.87 3.90
CA GLU A 42 13.91 -15.50 4.60
C GLU A 42 13.23 -14.40 5.42
N ALA A 43 12.21 -13.75 4.85
CA ALA A 43 11.42 -12.76 5.53
C ALA A 43 10.77 -13.52 6.69
N LYS A 44 11.25 -13.29 7.92
CA LYS A 44 10.68 -13.90 9.12
C LYS A 44 9.21 -13.50 9.17
N GLU A 45 8.35 -14.43 8.77
CA GLU A 45 6.93 -14.16 8.65
C GLU A 45 6.35 -14.10 10.08
N ILE A 46 5.85 -12.93 10.46
CA ILE A 46 5.18 -12.78 11.76
C ILE A 46 3.82 -13.46 11.65
N PRO A 47 3.50 -14.47 12.49
CA PRO A 47 2.21 -15.14 12.43
C PRO A 47 1.08 -14.15 12.72
N PRO A 48 -0.09 -14.28 12.05
CA PRO A 48 -1.26 -13.49 12.36
C PRO A 48 -1.63 -13.63 13.85
N TYR A 49 -1.94 -12.50 14.50
CA TYR A 49 -2.31 -12.46 15.90
C TYR A 49 -3.40 -11.41 16.12
N SER A 50 -4.43 -11.74 16.90
CA SER A 50 -5.53 -10.83 17.18
C SER A 50 -5.98 -10.91 18.64
N ILE A 51 -6.28 -9.77 19.23
CA ILE A 51 -6.81 -9.64 20.59
C ILE A 51 -8.13 -8.85 20.56
N ASN A 52 -9.11 -9.30 21.35
CA ASN A 52 -10.36 -8.58 21.54
C ASN A 52 -10.23 -7.64 22.75
N LEU A 53 -10.42 -6.35 22.52
CA LEU A 53 -10.31 -5.30 23.54
C LEU A 53 -11.66 -5.01 24.24
N GLY A 54 -12.71 -5.77 23.90
CA GLY A 54 -14.07 -5.59 24.40
C GLY A 54 -14.91 -4.65 23.53
N LYS A 55 -16.24 -4.69 23.73
CA LYS A 55 -17.22 -3.84 23.01
C LYS A 55 -17.12 -3.90 21.48
N GLY A 56 -16.72 -5.07 20.95
CA GLY A 56 -16.54 -5.30 19.52
C GLY A 56 -15.26 -4.69 18.93
N VAL A 57 -14.31 -4.22 19.74
CA VAL A 57 -13.03 -3.69 19.24
C VAL A 57 -11.99 -4.80 19.21
N VAL A 58 -11.30 -4.94 18.08
CA VAL A 58 -10.23 -5.93 17.87
C VAL A 58 -8.94 -5.19 17.49
N MET A 59 -7.82 -5.63 18.08
CA MET A 59 -6.49 -5.25 17.64
C MET A 59 -5.82 -6.46 17.01
N GLU A 60 -5.23 -6.30 15.83
CA GLU A 60 -4.63 -7.40 15.06
C GLU A 60 -3.27 -7.02 14.48
N ILE A 61 -2.39 -8.01 14.32
CA ILE A 61 -1.21 -7.92 13.46
C ILE A 61 -1.59 -8.50 12.11
N LYS A 62 -1.42 -7.71 11.05
CA LYS A 62 -1.70 -8.14 9.68
C LYS A 62 -0.56 -7.81 8.73
N GLU A 63 -0.43 -8.64 7.71
CA GLU A 63 0.50 -8.46 6.61
C GLU A 63 -0.25 -7.86 5.40
N PHE A 64 0.39 -6.90 4.73
CA PHE A 64 -0.10 -6.36 3.47
C PHE A 64 1.07 -5.89 2.62
N ARG A 65 1.25 -6.52 1.44
CA ARG A 65 2.32 -6.18 0.48
C ARG A 65 3.70 -6.19 1.13
N SER A 66 4.01 -7.28 1.82
CA SER A 66 5.25 -7.56 2.56
C SER A 66 5.54 -6.58 3.70
N ASN A 67 4.54 -5.84 4.17
CA ASN A 67 4.65 -4.93 5.30
C ASN A 67 3.69 -5.34 6.41
N TYR A 68 4.15 -5.25 7.65
CA TYR A 68 3.33 -5.55 8.82
C TYR A 68 2.70 -4.30 9.41
N TYR A 69 1.44 -4.44 9.83
CA TYR A 69 0.66 -3.38 10.43
C TYR A 69 -0.02 -3.87 11.70
N VAL A 70 -0.17 -2.96 12.65
CA VAL A 70 -1.11 -3.07 13.77
C VAL A 70 -2.42 -2.45 13.32
N GLY A 71 -3.45 -3.28 13.22
CA GLY A 71 -4.81 -2.90 12.88
C GLY A 71 -5.66 -2.73 14.13
N LEU A 72 -6.51 -1.71 14.15
CA LEU A 72 -7.65 -1.58 15.04
C LEU A 72 -8.92 -1.58 14.20
N SER A 73 -9.82 -2.51 14.48
CA SER A 73 -11.12 -2.63 13.83
C SER A 73 -12.24 -2.69 14.87
N LYS A 74 -13.44 -2.25 14.46
CA LYS A 74 -14.65 -2.41 15.25
C LYS A 74 -15.60 -3.33 14.49
N ILE A 75 -16.09 -4.37 15.15
CA ILE A 75 -17.12 -5.26 14.64
C ILE A 75 -18.47 -4.72 15.11
N GLY A 76 -19.40 -4.52 14.17
CA GLY A 76 -20.73 -4.03 14.44
C GLY A 76 -21.68 -5.12 14.93
N GLU A 77 -22.86 -4.72 15.38
CA GLU A 77 -23.94 -5.67 15.69
C GLU A 77 -24.31 -6.45 14.42
N GLY A 78 -24.38 -7.79 14.55
CA GLY A 78 -24.58 -8.69 13.42
C GLY A 78 -23.29 -9.23 12.77
N GLY A 79 -22.11 -8.99 13.34
CA GLY A 79 -20.86 -9.60 12.89
C GLY A 79 -20.24 -8.96 11.65
N ASN A 80 -20.85 -7.90 11.13
CA ASN A 80 -20.28 -7.12 10.02
C ASN A 80 -19.17 -6.22 10.54
N GLU A 81 -17.98 -6.32 9.94
CA GLU A 81 -16.86 -5.44 10.25
C GLU A 81 -17.23 -3.99 9.90
N VAL A 82 -17.25 -3.10 10.90
CA VAL A 82 -17.51 -1.68 10.68
C VAL A 82 -16.23 -1.05 10.14
N ARG A 83 -16.38 -0.28 9.05
CA ARG A 83 -15.33 0.36 8.22
C ARG A 83 -14.34 1.29 8.94
N ASN A 84 -14.32 1.36 10.27
CA ASN A 84 -13.34 2.15 10.98
C ASN A 84 -12.09 1.29 11.24
N ARG A 85 -11.20 1.27 10.25
CA ARG A 85 -9.99 0.45 10.24
C ARG A 85 -8.79 1.38 10.34
N PHE A 86 -8.23 1.52 11.53
CA PHE A 86 -6.98 2.25 11.74
C PHE A 86 -5.82 1.25 11.57
N ASN A 87 -4.90 1.53 10.65
CA ASN A 87 -3.75 0.68 10.40
C ASN A 87 -2.49 1.49 10.53
N MET A 88 -1.58 1.01 11.36
CA MET A 88 -0.32 1.67 11.65
C MET A 88 0.83 0.71 11.37
N PRO A 89 1.94 1.17 10.76
CA PRO A 89 3.11 0.33 10.56
C PRO A 89 3.56 -0.33 11.87
N LEU A 90 3.87 -1.62 11.84
CA LEU A 90 4.28 -2.36 13.05
C LEU A 90 5.51 -1.74 13.73
N ILE A 91 6.40 -1.11 12.95
CA ILE A 91 7.56 -0.37 13.45
C ILE A 91 7.20 0.78 14.41
N GLN A 92 5.95 1.26 14.39
CA GLN A 92 5.46 2.33 15.27
C GLN A 92 4.71 1.78 16.50
N LEU A 93 4.66 0.46 16.71
CA LEU A 93 3.95 -0.13 17.85
C LEU A 93 4.47 0.37 19.21
N ASP A 94 5.80 0.54 19.36
CA ASP A 94 6.37 1.09 20.59
C ASP A 94 5.97 2.57 20.81
N THR A 95 5.87 3.33 19.72
CA THR A 95 5.37 4.72 19.77
C THR A 95 3.91 4.76 20.18
N LEU A 96 3.06 3.86 19.67
CA LEU A 96 1.67 3.73 20.10
C LEU A 96 1.58 3.45 21.60
N ARG A 97 2.36 2.50 22.10
CA ARG A 97 2.41 2.16 23.53
C ARG A 97 2.70 3.41 24.38
N LYS A 98 3.74 4.16 24.04
CA LYS A 98 4.11 5.41 24.75
C LYS A 98 2.99 6.45 24.68
N GLY A 99 2.34 6.59 23.52
CA GLY A 99 1.18 7.46 23.35
C GLY A 99 -0.01 7.07 24.24
N CYS A 100 -0.31 5.77 24.35
CA CYS A 100 -1.33 5.26 25.26
C CYS A 100 -0.98 5.53 26.73
N GLU A 101 0.27 5.29 27.14
CA GLU A 101 0.74 5.58 28.51
C GLU A 101 0.60 7.07 28.85
N ALA A 102 0.98 7.96 27.94
CA ALA A 102 0.84 9.41 28.12
C ALA A 102 -0.64 9.85 28.23
N MET A 103 -1.51 9.30 27.38
CA MET A 103 -2.95 9.59 27.44
C MET A 103 -3.59 9.09 28.74
N LEU A 104 -3.18 7.92 29.23
CA LEU A 104 -3.64 7.40 30.51
C LEU A 104 -3.21 8.29 31.68
N SER A 105 -1.99 8.85 31.64
CA SER A 105 -1.55 9.83 32.63
C SER A 105 -2.42 11.09 32.58
N TYR A 106 -2.61 11.65 31.38
CA TYR A 106 -3.43 12.86 31.21
C TYR A 106 -4.87 12.67 31.70
N VAL A 107 -5.50 11.53 31.41
CA VAL A 107 -6.86 11.24 31.89
C VAL A 107 -6.92 11.19 33.41
N LYS A 108 -5.92 10.58 34.07
CA LYS A 108 -5.84 10.55 35.54
C LYS A 108 -5.70 11.94 36.14
N ASP A 109 -4.97 12.84 35.48
CA ASP A 109 -4.80 14.22 35.95
C ASP A 109 -6.10 15.04 35.81
N CYS A 110 -6.98 14.63 34.89
CA CYS A 110 -8.28 15.28 34.64
C CYS A 110 -9.43 14.75 35.50
N THR A 111 -9.28 13.59 36.15
CA THR A 111 -10.31 12.93 36.96
C THR A 111 -9.98 12.98 38.44
#